data_AF-A0ABD2WPA8-F1
#
_entry.id   AF-A0ABD2WPA8-F1
#
_cell.length_a   1.000
_cell.length_b   1.000
_cell.length_c   1.000
_cell.angle_alpha   90.00
_cell.angle_beta   90.00
_cell.angle_gamma   90.00
#
_symmetry.space_group_name_H-M   'P 1'
#
loop_
_entity.id
_entity.type
_entity.pdbx_description
1 polymer ?
#
loop_
_entity_poly.entity_id
_entity_poly.type
_entity_poly.pdbx_seq_one_letter_code
_entity_poly.pdbx_strand_id
1 'polypeptide(L)'
;MRCESWLNNQNLSIPGFHTLRKDRAHARGGGIVVWIRKSLDFETITISLPRNVAEIFRLRLKNCRPKLDVMICFRPPSLKTTLQNWENIIQCVDVSRAALFMGDFNAHNKSWNCALCDNNGLNFEQAYAARGLSL
;
A
#
# COMPACT_ATOMS: atom_id res chain seq x y z
N MET A 1 2.32 -5.07 -9.50
CA MET A 1 2.04 -3.68 -9.10
C MET A 1 3.29 -2.84 -9.33
N ARG A 2 3.17 -1.52 -9.35
CA ARG A 2 4.33 -0.61 -9.31
C ARG A 2 3.99 0.57 -8.38
N CYS A 3 4.80 0.74 -7.35
CA CYS A 3 4.93 2.00 -6.61
C CYS A 3 5.86 2.92 -7.42
N GLU A 4 5.64 4.23 -7.38
CA GLU A 4 6.37 5.18 -8.22
C GLU A 4 6.14 4.92 -9.71
N SER A 5 4.90 5.08 -10.14
CA SER A 5 4.55 4.96 -11.56
C SER A 5 5.02 6.17 -12.38
N TRP A 6 5.11 7.36 -11.75
CA TRP A 6 5.41 8.63 -12.42
C TRP A 6 4.46 8.98 -13.58
N LEU A 7 3.30 8.33 -13.63
CA LEU A 7 2.34 8.52 -14.71
C LEU A 7 1.44 9.71 -14.43
N ASN A 8 1.17 10.49 -15.48
CA ASN A 8 0.13 11.53 -15.49
C ASN A 8 -0.85 11.27 -16.64
N ASN A 9 -0.47 11.57 -17.88
CA ASN A 9 -1.30 11.53 -19.09
C ASN A 9 -0.89 10.42 -20.06
N GLN A 10 -0.04 9.49 -19.63
CA GLN A 10 0.37 8.36 -20.45
C GLN A 10 -0.67 7.24 -20.36
N ASN A 11 -1.04 6.69 -21.52
CA ASN A 11 -1.87 5.49 -21.58
C ASN A 11 -0.97 4.27 -21.36
N LEU A 12 -1.22 3.57 -20.26
CA LEU A 12 -0.57 2.32 -19.94
C LEU A 12 -1.62 1.22 -19.92
N SER A 13 -1.46 0.23 -20.80
CA SER A 13 -2.33 -0.94 -20.87
C SER A 13 -1.48 -2.18 -21.12
N ILE A 14 -1.78 -3.24 -20.38
CA ILE A 14 -1.15 -4.55 -20.55
C ILE A 14 -2.25 -5.53 -21.00
N PRO A 15 -2.11 -6.19 -22.16
CA PRO A 15 -3.06 -7.19 -22.62
C PRO A 15 -3.34 -8.27 -21.57
N GLY A 16 -4.62 -8.58 -21.35
CA GLY A 16 -5.04 -9.55 -20.35
C GLY A 16 -5.14 -9.02 -18.91
N PHE A 17 -4.87 -7.73 -18.68
CA PHE A 17 -4.99 -7.10 -17.36
C PHE A 17 -5.91 -5.88 -17.39
N HIS A 18 -6.59 -5.64 -16.26
CA HIS A 18 -7.12 -4.33 -15.89
C HIS A 18 -5.96 -3.49 -15.34
N THR A 19 -5.83 -2.25 -15.83
CA THR A 19 -4.86 -1.29 -15.29
C THR A 19 -5.61 -0.32 -14.38
N LEU A 20 -5.34 -0.39 -13.08
CA LEU A 20 -5.89 0.53 -12.09
C LEU A 20 -4.80 1.49 -11.64
N ARG A 21 -5.17 2.76 -11.45
CA ARG A 21 -4.23 3.83 -11.15
C ARG A 21 -4.73 4.68 -9.99
N LYS A 22 -3.78 5.09 -9.17
CA LYS A 22 -3.90 6.23 -8.26
C LYS A 22 -2.71 7.13 -8.53
N ASP A 23 -2.93 8.13 -9.37
CA ASP A 23 -1.87 9.08 -9.74
C ASP A 23 -1.72 10.15 -8.65
N ARG A 24 -0.49 10.61 -8.44
CA ARG A 24 -0.19 11.65 -7.47
C ARG A 24 -0.34 13.03 -8.13
N ALA A 25 -1.34 13.79 -7.72
CA ALA A 25 -1.64 15.10 -8.35
C ALA A 25 -0.78 16.27 -7.83
N HIS A 26 -0.22 16.18 -6.61
CA HIS A 26 0.32 17.35 -5.89
C HIS A 26 1.82 17.29 -5.58
N ALA A 27 2.59 16.42 -6.22
CA ALA A 27 4.05 16.43 -6.11
C ALA A 27 4.71 15.77 -7.33
N ARG A 28 6.03 15.95 -7.45
CA ARG A 28 6.85 15.24 -8.44
C ARG A 28 7.07 13.78 -8.00
N GLY A 29 6.79 12.84 -8.90
CA GLY A 29 6.96 11.41 -8.66
C GLY A 29 5.89 10.79 -7.76
N GLY A 30 5.99 9.48 -7.54
CA GLY A 30 4.97 8.68 -6.85
C GLY A 30 3.91 8.11 -7.80
N GLY A 31 2.71 7.88 -7.27
CA GLY A 31 1.64 7.18 -7.97
C GLY A 31 1.73 5.66 -7.79
N ILE A 32 0.57 5.01 -7.77
CA ILE A 32 0.44 3.56 -7.69
C ILE A 32 -0.27 3.05 -8.95
N VAL A 33 0.31 2.02 -9.56
CA VAL A 33 -0.34 1.24 -10.63
C VAL A 33 -0.51 -0.20 -10.18
N VAL A 34 -1.72 -0.72 -10.36
CA VAL A 34 -2.06 -2.12 -10.10
C VAL A 34 -2.55 -2.75 -11.39
N TRP A 35 -1.97 -3.89 -11.75
CA TRP A 35 -2.46 -4.73 -12.84
C TRP A 35 -3.12 -5.96 -12.27
N ILE A 36 -4.37 -6.20 -12.65
CA ILE A 36 -5.16 -7.34 -12.20
C ILE A 36 -5.55 -8.15 -13.43
N ARG A 37 -5.34 -9.48 -13.42
CA ARG A 37 -5.78 -10.35 -14.51
C ARG A 37 -7.27 -10.15 -14.77
N LYS A 38 -7.69 -10.06 -16.02
CA LYS A 38 -9.12 -9.89 -16.41
C LYS A 38 -10.04 -11.02 -15.94
N SER A 39 -9.48 -12.17 -15.57
CA SER A 39 -10.22 -13.29 -15.01
C SER A 39 -10.51 -13.16 -13.50
N LEU A 40 -9.95 -12.14 -12.83
CA LEU A 40 -10.17 -11.90 -11.41
C LEU A 40 -11.25 -10.83 -11.24
N ASP A 41 -12.27 -11.16 -10.46
CA ASP A 41 -13.31 -10.23 -10.06
C ASP A 41 -12.82 -9.44 -8.84
N PHE A 42 -12.98 -8.12 -8.87
CA PHE A 42 -12.54 -7.26 -7.79
C PHE A 42 -13.46 -6.06 -7.55
N GLU A 43 -13.31 -5.43 -6.40
CA GLU A 43 -13.79 -4.07 -6.13
C GLU A 43 -12.66 -3.22 -5.57
N THR A 44 -12.63 -1.94 -5.92
CA THR A 44 -11.74 -0.96 -5.30
C THR A 44 -12.41 -0.35 -4.07
N ILE A 45 -11.65 -0.16 -3.00
CA ILE A 45 -12.12 0.41 -1.75
C ILE A 45 -11.40 1.74 -1.54
N THR A 46 -12.16 2.83 -1.42
CA THR A 46 -11.60 4.15 -1.14
C THR A 46 -11.17 4.23 0.32
N ILE A 47 -9.93 4.63 0.54
CA ILE A 47 -9.38 4.96 1.86
C ILE A 47 -9.09 6.46 1.90
N SER A 48 -9.58 7.12 2.94
CA SER A 48 -9.26 8.51 3.25
C SER A 48 -8.20 8.55 4.34
N LEU A 49 -7.05 9.13 4.03
CA LEU A 49 -5.99 9.43 4.99
C LEU A 49 -5.64 10.91 4.92
N PRO A 50 -5.03 11.49 5.97
CA PRO A 50 -4.50 12.84 5.90
C PRO A 50 -3.52 12.98 4.72
N ARG A 51 -3.49 14.18 4.13
CA ARG A 51 -2.56 14.49 3.04
C ARG A 51 -1.12 14.26 3.51
N ASN A 52 -0.25 13.85 2.58
CA ASN A 52 1.18 13.65 2.83
C ASN A 52 1.53 12.59 3.88
N VAL A 53 0.67 11.59 4.12
CA VAL A 53 0.97 10.46 5.01
C VAL A 53 1.50 9.25 4.24
N ALA A 54 0.73 8.79 3.24
CA ALA A 54 1.12 7.74 2.31
C ALA A 54 0.13 7.76 1.13
N GLU A 55 0.54 7.16 0.02
CA GLU A 55 -0.35 6.80 -1.06
C GLU A 55 -0.88 5.39 -0.82
N ILE A 56 -2.18 5.25 -0.64
CA ILE A 56 -2.83 3.93 -0.42
C ILE A 56 -3.73 3.57 -1.59
N PHE A 57 -3.63 2.33 -2.06
CA PHE A 57 -4.58 1.71 -2.99
C PHE A 57 -5.12 0.43 -2.36
N ARG A 58 -6.45 0.28 -2.26
CA ARG A 58 -7.05 -0.94 -1.71
C ARG A 58 -8.06 -1.54 -2.66
N LEU A 59 -8.07 -2.87 -2.73
CA LEU A 59 -9.02 -3.64 -3.51
C LEU A 59 -9.32 -4.97 -2.82
N ARG A 60 -10.44 -5.58 -3.18
CA ARG A 60 -10.82 -6.90 -2.71
C ARG A 60 -11.06 -7.83 -3.89
N LEU A 61 -10.40 -8.99 -3.88
CA LEU A 61 -10.64 -10.06 -4.84
C LEU A 61 -11.86 -10.88 -4.40
N LYS A 62 -12.82 -11.07 -5.31
CA LYS A 62 -14.14 -11.63 -5.00
C LYS A 62 -14.27 -13.10 -5.40
N ASN A 63 -13.58 -13.51 -6.46
CA ASN A 63 -13.67 -14.85 -7.04
C ASN A 63 -12.47 -15.76 -6.70
N CYS A 64 -11.79 -15.49 -5.57
CA CYS A 64 -10.78 -16.36 -4.98
C CYS A 64 -11.24 -16.91 -3.62
N ARG A 65 -10.62 -18.02 -3.18
CA ARG A 65 -10.84 -18.61 -1.85
C ARG A 65 -9.50 -18.82 -1.13
N PRO A 66 -9.30 -18.23 0.06
CA PRO A 66 -10.19 -17.26 0.70
C PRO A 66 -10.34 -15.98 -0.14
N LYS A 67 -11.41 -15.21 0.08
CA LYS A 67 -11.52 -13.84 -0.48
C LYS A 67 -10.38 -13.01 0.10
N LEU A 68 -9.65 -12.31 -0.75
CA LEU A 68 -8.44 -11.58 -0.35
C LEU A 68 -8.68 -10.07 -0.37
N ASP A 69 -8.37 -9.42 0.74
CA ASP A 69 -8.31 -7.96 0.85
C ASP A 69 -6.87 -7.50 0.62
N VAL A 70 -6.61 -6.68 -0.38
CA VAL A 70 -5.27 -6.25 -0.74
C VAL A 70 -5.17 -4.75 -0.53
N MET A 71 -4.26 -4.34 0.35
CA MET A 71 -3.94 -2.94 0.61
C MET A 71 -2.49 -2.68 0.25
N ILE A 72 -2.28 -1.78 -0.70
CA ILE A 72 -0.98 -1.37 -1.22
C ILE A 72 -0.65 0.00 -0.65
N CYS A 73 0.53 0.15 -0.06
CA CYS A 73 1.05 1.39 0.48
C CYS A 73 2.30 1.83 -0.26
N PHE A 74 2.35 3.08 -0.68
CA PHE A 74 3.58 3.73 -1.08
C PHE A 74 3.83 4.95 -0.18
N ARG A 75 4.96 4.93 0.51
CA ARG A 75 5.38 6.00 1.41
C ARG A 75 6.60 6.69 0.80
N PRO A 76 6.53 7.99 0.43
CA PRO A 76 7.67 8.68 -0.18
C PRO A 76 8.90 8.74 0.74
N PRO A 77 10.13 8.53 0.22
CA PRO A 77 11.33 8.39 1.05
C PRO A 77 11.63 9.60 1.94
N SER A 78 11.34 10.81 1.46
CA SER A 78 11.60 12.06 2.18
C SER A 78 10.64 12.33 3.34
N LEU A 79 9.57 11.54 3.48
CA LEU A 79 8.60 11.75 4.56
C LEU A 79 9.18 11.28 5.89
N LYS A 80 8.73 11.84 7.01
CA LYS A 80 8.89 11.25 8.34
C LYS A 80 7.52 10.80 8.82
N THR A 81 7.36 9.50 9.08
CA THR A 81 6.06 8.95 9.45
C THR A 81 6.05 8.70 10.94
N THR A 82 5.19 9.43 11.66
CA THR A 82 4.99 9.24 13.10
C THR A 82 4.32 7.89 13.37
N LEU A 83 4.45 7.40 14.60
CA LEU A 83 3.73 6.21 15.05
C LEU A 83 2.21 6.33 14.81
N GLN A 84 1.61 7.46 15.22
CA GLN A 84 0.17 7.72 15.00
C GLN A 84 -0.25 7.64 13.53
N ASN A 85 0.59 8.13 12.61
CA ASN A 85 0.31 8.04 11.18
C ASN A 85 0.36 6.60 10.68
N TRP A 86 1.31 5.79 11.18
CA TRP A 86 1.35 4.35 10.88
C TRP A 86 0.14 3.62 11.47
N GLU A 87 -0.24 3.93 12.70
CA GLU A 87 -1.46 3.37 13.31
C GLU A 87 -2.70 3.68 12.47
N ASN A 88 -2.86 4.92 12.00
CA ASN A 88 -3.97 5.31 11.13
C ASN A 88 -3.97 4.54 9.79
N ILE A 89 -2.79 4.31 9.19
CA ILE A 89 -2.66 3.49 7.99
C ILE A 89 -3.05 2.04 8.28
N ILE A 90 -2.48 1.44 9.33
CA ILE A 90 -2.62 0.02 9.66
C ILE A 90 -4.03 -0.30 10.18
N GLN A 91 -4.71 0.65 10.83
CA GLN A 91 -6.13 0.54 11.19
C GLN A 91 -7.03 0.30 9.97
N CYS A 92 -6.61 0.73 8.78
CA CYS A 92 -7.37 0.48 7.55
C CYS A 92 -7.30 -0.99 7.10
N VAL A 93 -6.39 -1.81 7.63
CA VAL A 93 -6.32 -3.25 7.36
C VAL A 93 -7.49 -3.97 8.04
N ASP A 94 -8.28 -4.70 7.25
CA ASP A 94 -9.37 -5.53 7.77
C ASP A 94 -8.83 -6.88 8.26
N VAL A 95 -8.49 -6.91 9.55
CA VAL A 95 -7.94 -8.11 10.23
C VAL A 95 -8.97 -9.25 10.39
N SER A 96 -10.25 -9.02 10.08
CA SER A 96 -11.27 -10.08 10.12
C SER A 96 -11.26 -10.97 8.87
N ARG A 97 -10.38 -10.67 7.91
CA ARG A 97 -10.28 -11.33 6.60
C ARG A 97 -8.85 -11.78 6.32
N ALA A 98 -8.71 -12.68 5.35
CA ALA A 98 -7.42 -12.88 4.69
C ALA A 98 -7.03 -11.55 4.01
N ALA A 99 -5.97 -10.92 4.52
CA ALA A 99 -5.52 -9.62 4.08
C ALA A 99 -4.04 -9.68 3.68
N LEU A 100 -3.70 -8.96 2.60
CA LEU A 100 -2.34 -8.71 2.17
C LEU A 100 -2.09 -7.20 2.26
N PHE A 101 -1.26 -6.80 3.22
CA PHE A 101 -0.72 -5.45 3.29
C PHE A 101 0.69 -5.45 2.72
N MET A 102 0.90 -4.71 1.64
CA MET A 102 2.17 -4.73 0.90
C MET A 102 2.50 -3.35 0.34
N GLY A 103 3.72 -3.17 -0.14
CA GLY A 103 4.09 -1.88 -0.69
C GLY A 103 5.57 -1.58 -0.67
N ASP A 104 5.87 -0.32 -0.93
CA ASP A 104 7.17 0.26 -0.63
C ASP A 104 6.98 1.29 0.48
N PHE A 105 7.42 0.91 1.68
CA PHE A 105 7.27 1.70 2.89
C PHE A 105 8.40 2.71 3.08
N ASN A 106 9.44 2.70 2.24
CA ASN A 106 10.69 3.46 2.42
C ASN A 106 11.11 3.56 3.89
N ALA A 107 11.21 2.40 4.53
CA ALA A 107 11.48 2.22 5.95
C ALA A 107 12.40 1.01 6.14
N HIS A 108 13.43 1.17 6.97
CA HIS A 108 14.37 0.10 7.26
C HIS A 108 14.09 -0.53 8.62
N ASN A 109 13.98 -1.86 8.66
CA ASN A 109 13.91 -2.63 9.89
C ASN A 109 14.55 -4.01 9.67
N LYS A 110 15.26 -4.51 10.68
CA LYS A 110 15.84 -5.85 10.69
C LYS A 110 14.78 -6.96 10.58
N SER A 111 13.55 -6.71 11.04
CA SER A 111 12.43 -7.65 10.94
C SER A 111 12.02 -7.97 9.50
N TRP A 112 12.36 -7.10 8.53
CA TRP A 112 12.27 -7.40 7.10
C TRP A 112 13.64 -7.33 6.40
N ASN A 113 14.68 -7.78 7.11
CA ASN A 113 16.01 -8.04 6.56
C ASN A 113 16.79 -6.81 6.07
N CYS A 114 16.59 -5.64 6.68
CA CYS A 114 17.49 -4.49 6.51
C CYS A 114 18.71 -4.60 7.44
N ALA A 115 19.85 -4.01 7.04
CA ALA A 115 21.06 -4.01 7.87
C ALA A 115 20.88 -3.20 9.18
N LEU A 116 20.11 -2.12 9.12
CA LEU A 116 19.84 -1.21 10.22
C LEU A 116 18.33 -0.94 10.31
N CYS A 117 17.89 -0.50 11.49
CA CYS A 117 16.55 0.05 11.66
C CYS A 117 16.61 1.58 11.57
N ASP A 118 15.57 2.19 10.98
CA ASP A 118 15.32 3.62 11.07
C ASP A 118 14.02 3.90 11.85
N ASN A 119 13.78 5.18 12.17
CA ASN A 119 12.58 5.57 12.93
C ASN A 119 11.27 5.19 12.22
N ASN A 120 11.25 5.16 10.88
CA ASN A 120 10.04 4.80 10.15
C ASN A 120 9.77 3.31 10.26
N GLY A 121 10.82 2.48 10.21
CA GLY A 121 10.73 1.05 10.37
C GLY A 121 10.36 0.62 11.79
N LEU A 122 10.91 1.31 12.80
CA LEU A 122 10.55 1.07 14.20
C LEU A 122 9.09 1.47 14.49
N ASN A 123 8.67 2.67 14.05
CA ASN A 123 7.29 3.12 14.22
C ASN A 123 6.29 2.22 13.47
N PHE A 124 6.65 1.75 12.27
CA PHE A 124 5.83 0.81 11.51
C PHE A 124 5.66 -0.50 12.28
N GLU A 125 6.77 -1.11 12.72
CA GLU A 125 6.75 -2.39 13.43
C GLU A 125 5.91 -2.30 14.69
N GLN A 126 6.08 -1.22 15.47
CA GLN A 126 5.29 -0.97 16.67
C GLN A 126 3.78 -0.87 16.36
N ALA A 127 3.39 -0.08 15.35
CA ALA A 127 1.99 0.04 14.96
C ALA A 127 1.42 -1.27 14.40
N TYR A 128 2.23 -2.05 13.71
CA TYR A 128 1.84 -3.34 13.12
C TYR A 128 1.59 -4.38 14.22
N ALA A 129 2.52 -4.48 15.18
CA ALA A 129 2.38 -5.33 16.36
C ALA A 129 1.20 -4.90 17.25
N ALA A 130 0.98 -3.60 17.45
CA ALA A 130 -0.16 -3.07 18.20
C ALA A 130 -1.52 -3.44 17.56
N ARG A 131 -1.55 -3.70 16.25
CA ARG A 131 -2.74 -4.19 15.54
C ARG A 131 -2.94 -5.71 15.67
N GLY A 132 -2.00 -6.43 16.29
CA GLY A 132 -1.99 -7.88 16.38
C GLY A 132 -1.52 -8.57 15.09
N LEU A 133 -0.77 -7.86 14.24
CA LEU A 133 -0.20 -8.39 13.01
C LEU A 133 1.28 -8.75 13.23
N SER A 134 1.75 -9.80 12.58
CA SER A 134 3.14 -10.27 12.63
C SER A 134 3.80 -10.15 11.26
N LEU A 135 5.07 -9.76 11.26
CA LEU A 135 5.94 -9.67 10.07
C LEU A 135 6.51 -11.04 9.68
#